data_AF-A0A543HH79-F1
#
_entry.id   AF-A0A543HH79-F1
#
_cell.length_a   1.000
_cell.length_b   1.000
_cell.length_c   1.000
_cell.angle_alpha   90.00
_cell.angle_beta   90.00
_cell.angle_gamma   90.00
#
_symmetry.space_group_name_H-M   'P 1'
#
loop_
_entity.id
_entity.type
_entity.pdbx_description
1 polymer ?
#
loop_
_entity_poly.entity_id
_entity_poly.type
_entity_poly.pdbx_seq_one_letter_code
_entity_poly.pdbx_strand_id
1 'polypeptide(L)' 'MTSLHFTSDEFDQAVALYRDALVDAKEAADTDSDRASVLDQARDNLYADDIDAHALIIALSDSDRGDRVWSLEEEILDAD' A
#
# COMPACT_ATOMS: atom_id res chain seq x y z
N MET A 1 -14.74 5.40 18.78
CA MET A 1 -14.17 4.78 17.56
C MET A 1 -14.67 5.62 16.40
N THR A 2 -13.79 6.42 15.80
CA THR A 2 -14.13 7.20 14.62
C THR A 2 -14.24 6.21 13.47
N SER A 3 -15.46 5.89 13.03
CA SER A 3 -15.66 5.23 11.74
C SER A 3 -15.21 6.21 10.67
N LEU A 4 -13.98 6.04 10.19
CA LEU A 4 -13.53 6.72 8.99
C LEU A 4 -14.43 6.23 7.85
N HIS A 5 -15.30 7.12 7.38
CA HIS A 5 -16.31 6.82 6.37
C HIS A 5 -15.72 7.18 5.01
N PHE A 6 -14.88 6.29 4.48
CA PHE A 6 -14.27 6.49 3.17
C PHE A 6 -15.29 6.18 2.07
N THR A 7 -15.26 6.99 1.03
CA THR A 7 -15.98 6.73 -0.22
C THR A 7 -15.25 5.66 -1.04
N SER A 8 -15.97 4.98 -1.94
CA SER A 8 -15.33 4.03 -2.86
C SER A 8 -14.25 4.69 -3.72
N ASP A 9 -14.42 5.98 -4.06
CA ASP A 9 -13.47 6.73 -4.88
C ASP A 9 -12.16 6.98 -4.13
N GLU A 10 -12.22 7.35 -2.84
CA GLU A 10 -11.03 7.51 -1.98
C GLU A 10 -10.30 6.18 -1.78
N PHE A 11 -11.05 5.09 -1.69
CA PHE A 11 -10.50 3.73 -1.63
C PHE A 11 -9.74 3.38 -2.91
N ASP A 12 -10.37 3.54 -4.07
CA ASP A 12 -9.74 3.22 -5.36
C ASP A 12 -8.51 4.11 -5.60
N GLN A 13 -8.57 5.37 -5.20
CA GLN A 13 -7.44 6.29 -5.28
C GLN A 13 -6.27 5.87 -4.37
N ALA A 14 -6.53 5.54 -3.11
CA ALA A 14 -5.49 5.11 -2.18
C ALA A 14 -4.83 3.80 -2.63
N VAL A 15 -5.61 2.86 -3.15
CA VAL A 15 -5.09 1.60 -3.73
C VAL A 15 -4.23 1.88 -4.97
N ALA A 16 -4.61 2.83 -5.82
CA ALA A 16 -3.81 3.22 -6.97
C ALA A 16 -2.48 3.87 -6.57
N LEU A 17 -2.50 4.79 -5.60
CA LEU A 17 -1.27 5.41 -5.08
C LEU A 17 -0.37 4.38 -4.40
N TYR A 18 -0.95 3.45 -3.63
CA TYR A 18 -0.17 2.39 -2.98
C TYR A 18 0.45 1.43 -4.00
N ARG A 19 -0.25 1.14 -5.11
CA ARG A 19 0.30 0.37 -6.22
C ARG A 19 1.53 1.03 -6.81
N ASP A 20 1.45 2.32 -7.12
CA ASP A 20 2.58 3.07 -7.69
C ASP A 20 3.76 3.08 -6.69
N ALA A 21 3.49 3.33 -5.41
CA ALA A 21 4.51 3.28 -4.36
C ALA A 21 5.16 1.89 -4.19
N LEU A 22 4.40 0.81 -4.35
CA LEU A 22 4.92 -0.57 -4.32
C LEU A 22 5.81 -0.87 -5.53
N VAL A 23 5.46 -0.38 -6.72
CA VAL A 23 6.29 -0.51 -7.91
C VAL A 23 7.59 0.25 -7.73
N ASP A 24 7.52 1.52 -7.31
CA ASP A 24 8.70 2.35 -7.07
C ASP A 24 9.61 1.73 -6.00
N ALA A 25 9.03 1.24 -4.90
CA ALA A 25 9.79 0.57 -3.86
C ALA A 25 10.44 -0.73 -4.36
N LYS A 26 9.74 -1.52 -5.19
CA LYS A 26 10.29 -2.74 -5.80
C LYS A 26 11.43 -2.42 -6.78
N GLU A 27 11.29 -1.38 -7.59
CA GLU A 27 12.34 -0.95 -8.53
C GLU A 27 13.56 -0.35 -7.83
N ALA A 28 13.34 0.33 -6.70
CA ALA A 28 14.41 0.86 -5.85
C ALA A 28 15.05 -0.21 -4.95
N ALA A 29 14.39 -1.35 -4.75
CA ALA A 29 14.87 -2.44 -3.92
C ALA A 29 16.04 -3.18 -4.59
N ASP A 30 17.13 -3.35 -3.84
CA ASP A 30 18.23 -4.22 -4.25
C ASP A 30 17.79 -5.69 -4.21
N THR A 31 18.50 -6.56 -4.93
CA THR A 31 18.20 -8.01 -5.05
C THR A 31 18.15 -8.76 -3.72
N ASP A 32 18.78 -8.22 -2.68
CA ASP A 32 18.80 -8.78 -1.32
C ASP A 32 17.73 -8.18 -0.39
N SER A 33 16.85 -7.31 -0.91
CA SER A 33 15.81 -6.67 -0.11
C SER A 33 14.69 -7.65 0.20
N ASP A 34 14.45 -7.87 1.48
CA ASP A 34 13.31 -8.66 1.93
C ASP A 34 11.99 -7.94 1.63
N ARG A 35 10.94 -8.72 1.38
CA ARG A 35 9.58 -8.22 1.10
C ARG A 35 9.11 -7.18 2.13
N ALA A 36 9.38 -7.41 3.41
CA ALA A 36 8.99 -6.49 4.48
C ALA A 36 9.63 -5.10 4.30
N SER A 37 10.91 -5.04 3.91
CA SER A 37 11.60 -3.78 3.66
C SER A 37 11.00 -3.02 2.46
N VAL A 38 10.60 -3.74 1.41
CA VAL A 38 9.94 -3.13 0.25
C VAL A 38 8.56 -2.57 0.62
N LEU A 39 7.80 -3.30 1.44
CA LEU A 39 6.50 -2.84 1.95
C LEU A 39 6.63 -1.60 2.84
N ASP A 40 7.62 -1.59 3.74
CA ASP A 40 7.89 -0.43 4.60
C ASP A 40 8.29 0.79 3.76
N GLN A 41 9.17 0.62 2.77
CA GLN A 41 9.54 1.71 1.85
C GLN A 41 8.36 2.21 1.03
N ALA A 42 7.50 1.33 0.54
CA ALA A 42 6.30 1.71 -0.20
C ALA A 42 5.33 2.51 0.68
N ARG A 43 5.18 2.15 1.94
CA ARG A 43 4.36 2.89 2.91
C ARG A 43 4.96 4.25 3.24
N ASP A 44 6.27 4.34 3.39
CA ASP A 44 6.98 5.61 3.62
C ASP A 44 6.84 6.55 2.41
N ASN A 45 6.98 6.03 1.19
CA ASN A 45 6.77 6.78 -0.05
C ASN A 45 5.33 7.28 -0.14
N LEU A 46 4.35 6.40 0.11
CA LEU A 46 2.94 6.76 0.12
C LEU A 46 2.64 7.81 1.19
N TYR A 47 3.22 7.70 2.39
CA TYR A 47 3.05 8.70 3.45
C TYR A 47 3.61 10.07 3.05
N ALA A 48 4.74 10.10 2.34
CA ALA A 48 5.34 11.33 1.85
C ALA A 48 4.50 11.98 0.74
N ASP A 49 3.86 11.19 -0.11
CA ASP A 49 3.02 11.68 -1.20
C ASP A 49 1.61 12.06 -0.73
N ASP A 50 0.96 11.18 0.04
CA ASP A 50 -0.41 11.36 0.53
C ASP A 50 -0.64 10.65 1.88
N ILE A 51 -0.64 11.45 2.95
CA ILE A 51 -0.85 10.98 4.32
C ILE A 51 -2.23 10.34 4.56
N ASP A 52 -3.25 10.79 3.84
CA ASP A 52 -4.62 10.29 4.00
C ASP A 52 -4.77 8.93 3.32
N ALA A 53 -4.16 8.77 2.13
CA ALA A 53 -4.06 7.48 1.44
C ALA A 53 -3.26 6.47 2.27
N HIS A 54 -2.13 6.88 2.87
CA HIS A 54 -1.36 6.02 3.78
C HIS A 54 -2.22 5.57 4.97
N ALA A 55 -2.89 6.49 5.65
CA ALA A 55 -3.75 6.16 6.78
C ALA A 55 -4.89 5.20 6.40
N LEU A 56 -5.45 5.36 5.19
CA LEU A 56 -6.46 4.48 4.64
C LEU A 56 -5.90 3.08 4.37
N ILE A 57 -4.73 2.94 3.74
CA ILE A 57 -4.11 1.63 3.48
C ILE A 57 -3.84 0.88 4.79
N ILE A 58 -3.30 1.56 5.81
CA ILE A 58 -3.09 0.94 7.14
C ILE A 58 -4.42 0.48 7.74
N ALA A 59 -5.43 1.34 7.73
CA ALA A 59 -6.75 1.00 8.24
C ALA A 59 -7.40 -0.18 7.48
N LEU A 60 -7.12 -0.30 6.17
CA LEU A 60 -7.62 -1.39 5.34
C LEU A 60 -6.90 -2.69 5.64
N SER A 61 -5.58 -2.68 5.78
CA SER A 61 -4.77 -3.85 6.17
C SER A 61 -5.22 -4.44 7.51
N ASP A 62 -5.66 -3.60 8.43
CA ASP A 62 -6.16 -4.01 9.76
C ASP A 62 -7.66 -4.41 9.76
N SER A 63 -8.35 -4.28 8.63
CA SER A 63 -9.78 -4.56 8.49
C SER A 63 -10.06 -5.85 7.70
N ASP A 64 -11.31 -6.30 7.68
CA ASP A 64 -11.77 -7.42 6.82
C ASP A 64 -11.55 -7.18 5.32
N ARG A 65 -11.20 -5.96 4.90
CA ARG A 65 -10.81 -5.62 3.51
C ARG A 65 -9.30 -5.73 3.26
N GLY A 66 -8.52 -6.16 4.25
CA GLY A 66 -7.08 -6.37 4.15
C GLY A 66 -6.69 -7.33 3.04
N ASP A 67 -7.58 -8.28 2.69
CA ASP A 67 -7.42 -9.19 1.56
C ASP A 67 -7.07 -8.46 0.26
N ARG A 68 -7.65 -7.28 0.01
CA ARG A 68 -7.40 -6.52 -1.22
C ARG A 68 -6.02 -5.89 -1.23
N VAL A 69 -5.57 -5.36 -0.09
CA VAL A 69 -4.23 -4.79 0.07
C VAL A 69 -3.18 -5.89 -0.06
N TRP A 70 -3.39 -7.02 0.63
CA TRP A 70 -2.50 -8.17 0.56
C TRP A 70 -2.42 -8.77 -0.86
N SER A 71 -3.56 -8.92 -1.55
CA SER A 71 -3.58 -9.37 -2.95
C SER A 71 -2.78 -8.45 -3.88
N LEU A 72 -2.83 -7.13 -3.65
CA LEU A 72 -2.06 -6.16 -4.42
C LEU A 72 -0.55 -6.30 -4.16
N GLU A 73 -0.17 -6.46 -2.89
CA GLU A 73 1.22 -6.67 -2.49
C GLU A 73 1.78 -7.95 -3.13
N GLU A 74 1.01 -9.04 -3.16
CA GLU A 74 1.39 -10.27 -3.88
C GLU A 74 1.48 -10.04 -5.39
N GLU A 75 0.48 -9.41 -6.01
CA GLU A 75 0.49 -9.14 -7.46
C GLU A 75 1.75 -8.38 -7.90
N ILE A 76 2.17 -7.37 -7.13
CA ILE A 76 3.28 -6.51 -7.53
C ILE A 76 4.61 -7.12 -7.14
N LEU A 77 4.76 -7.59 -5.91
CA LEU A 77 6.05 -8.03 -5.39
C LEU A 77 6.43 -9.43 -5.88
N ASP A 78 5.44 -10.30 -6.12
CA ASP A 78 5.66 -11.68 -6.57
C ASP A 78 5.51 -11.84 -8.10
N ALA A 79 5.23 -10.76 -8.84
CA ALA A 79 5.33 -10.78 -10.30
C ALA A 79 6.81 -10.86 -10.73
N ASP A 80 7.20 -12.02 -11.27
CA ASP A 80 8.48 -12.27 -11.96
C ASP A 80 8.56 -11.57 -13.33
#